data_AF-A0A6N2ST08-F1
#
_entry.id   AF-A0A6N2ST08-F1
#
_cell.length_a   1.000
_cell.length_b   1.000
_cell.length_c   1.000
_cell.angle_alpha   90.00
_cell.angle_beta   90.00
_cell.angle_gamma   90.00
#
_symmetry.space_group_name_H-M   'P 1'
#
loop_
_entity.id
_entity.type
_entity.pdbx_description
1 polymer ?
#
loop_
_entity_poly.entity_id
_entity_poly.type
_entity_poly.pdbx_seq_one_letter_code
_entity_poly.pdbx_strand_id
1 'polypeptide(L)' 'MTHKQRVRFFDYVFGDDLDFYEKYIMHLCETEQKQFFEKNPNFMSKYPVHIEYIYLLRDDIFRGVLRMIRK' A
#
# COMPACT_ATOMS: atom_id res chain seq x y z
N MET A 1 6.87 -16.17 15.16
CA MET A 1 6.16 -14.95 14.71
C MET A 1 6.02 -13.97 15.87
N THR A 2 6.70 -12.83 15.79
CA THR A 2 6.65 -11.77 16.82
C THR A 2 5.28 -11.08 16.84
N HIS A 3 4.95 -10.34 17.91
CA HIS A 3 3.71 -9.58 18.00
C HIS A 3 3.57 -8.58 16.82
N LYS A 4 4.64 -7.85 16.49
CA LYS A 4 4.68 -6.93 15.34
C LYS A 4 4.40 -7.63 14.01
N GLN A 5 4.96 -8.83 13.81
CA GLN A 5 4.69 -9.62 12.59
C GLN A 5 3.22 -10.07 12.52
N ARG A 6 2.62 -10.46 13.65
CA ARG A 6 1.18 -10.80 13.70
C ARG A 6 0.31 -9.61 13.34
N VAL A 7 0.55 -8.44 13.94
CA VAL A 7 -0.22 -7.23 13.64
C VAL A 7 -0.13 -6.88 12.16
N ARG A 8 1.08 -6.87 11.58
CA ARG A 8 1.26 -6.60 10.14
C ARG A 8 0.51 -7.61 9.27
N PHE A 9 0.51 -8.90 9.64
CA PHE A 9 -0.24 -9.91 8.89
C PHE A 9 -1.75 -9.67 8.92
N PHE A 10 -2.33 -9.35 10.09
CA PHE A 10 -3.75 -9.04 10.19
C PHE A 10 -4.13 -7.77 9.42
N ASP A 11 -3.28 -6.73 9.49
CA ASP A 11 -3.49 -5.51 8.70
C ASP A 11 -3.45 -5.80 7.19
N TYR A 12 -2.62 -6.74 6.75
CA TYR A 12 -2.56 -7.14 5.33
C TYR A 12 -3.80 -7.94 4.89
N VAL A 13 -4.25 -8.89 5.72
CA VAL A 13 -5.36 -9.80 5.34
C VAL A 13 -6.72 -9.12 5.46
N PHE A 14 -6.92 -8.28 6.46
CA PHE A 14 -8.22 -7.69 6.79
C PHE A 14 -8.29 -6.18 6.61
N GLY A 15 -7.15 -5.50 6.44
CA GLY A 15 -7.08 -4.06 6.29
C GLY A 15 -7.29 -3.57 4.86
N ASP A 16 -7.29 -2.26 4.72
CA ASP A 16 -7.27 -1.58 3.44
C ASP A 16 -5.85 -1.44 2.90
N ASP A 17 -5.67 -1.61 1.58
CA ASP A 17 -4.34 -1.53 0.96
C ASP A 17 -3.69 -0.15 1.15
N LEU A 18 -4.47 0.95 1.13
CA LEU A 18 -3.93 2.29 1.42
C LEU A 18 -3.50 2.45 2.87
N ASP A 19 -4.27 1.94 3.83
CA ASP A 19 -3.89 1.96 5.24
C ASP A 19 -2.62 1.14 5.49
N PHE A 20 -2.52 -0.03 4.84
CA PHE A 20 -1.32 -0.87 4.91
C PHE A 20 -0.10 -0.16 4.28
N TYR A 21 -0.28 0.47 3.13
CA TYR A 21 0.78 1.22 2.46
C TYR A 21 1.31 2.36 3.33
N GLU A 22 0.42 3.20 3.87
CA GLU A 22 0.79 4.32 4.75
C GLU A 22 1.56 3.83 5.98
N LYS A 23 1.09 2.75 6.61
CA LYS A 23 1.65 2.24 7.87
C LYS A 23 2.98 1.51 7.70
N TYR A 24 3.20 0.82 6.58
CA TYR A 24 4.31 -0.14 6.45
C TYR A 24 5.21 0.03 5.24
N ILE A 25 4.72 0.64 4.15
CA ILE A 25 5.42 0.68 2.87
C ILE A 25 5.93 2.09 2.54
N MET A 26 5.15 3.13 2.85
CA MET A 26 5.46 4.53 2.54
C MET A 26 6.84 4.96 3.05
N HIS A 27 7.24 4.48 4.24
CA HIS A 27 8.50 4.82 4.91
C HIS A 27 9.73 4.03 4.39
N LEU A 28 9.54 3.03 3.53
CA LEU A 28 10.63 2.27 2.94
C LEU A 28 11.34 3.08 1.85
N CYS A 29 12.59 2.72 1.53
CA CYS A 29 13.27 3.36 0.39
C CYS A 29 12.60 2.96 -0.94
N GLU A 30 12.87 3.72 -2.01
CA GLU A 30 12.20 3.50 -3.30
C GLU A 30 12.42 2.08 -3.85
N THR A 31 13.64 1.54 -3.70
CA THR A 31 13.99 0.17 -4.12
C THR A 31 13.15 -0.88 -3.39
N GLU A 32 12.98 -0.74 -2.07
CA GLU A 32 12.19 -1.67 -1.26
C GLU A 32 10.70 -1.59 -1.58
N GLN A 33 10.20 -0.37 -1.84
CA GLN A 33 8.82 -0.18 -2.30
C GLN A 33 8.63 -0.91 -3.64
N LYS A 34 9.48 -0.67 -4.64
CA LYS A 34 9.41 -1.34 -5.95
C LYS A 34 9.40 -2.87 -5.82
N GLN A 35 10.34 -3.43 -5.04
CA GLN A 35 10.40 -4.87 -4.78
C GLN A 35 9.12 -5.41 -4.11
N PHE A 36 8.48 -4.63 -3.24
CA PHE A 36 7.23 -5.03 -2.61
C PHE A 36 6.10 -5.17 -3.63
N PHE A 37 5.93 -4.20 -4.52
CA PHE A 37 4.87 -4.22 -5.53
C PHE A 37 5.14 -5.26 -6.63
N GLU A 38 6.39 -5.47 -7.03
CA GLU A 38 6.76 -6.57 -7.95
C GLU A 38 6.40 -7.94 -7.37
N LYS A 39 6.61 -8.15 -6.06
CA LYS A 39 6.27 -9.40 -5.37
C LYS A 39 4.77 -9.57 -5.10
N ASN A 40 4.01 -8.48 -5.08
CA ASN A 40 2.59 -8.46 -4.75
C ASN A 40 1.80 -7.69 -5.84
N PRO A 41 1.72 -8.23 -7.07
CA PRO A 41 1.14 -7.49 -8.22
C PRO A 41 -0.35 -7.16 -8.05
N ASN A 42 -1.06 -7.86 -7.16
CA ASN A 42 -2.47 -7.61 -6.85
C ASN A 42 -2.68 -6.61 -5.69
N PHE A 43 -1.61 -6.14 -5.04
CA PHE A 43 -1.71 -5.12 -4.01
C PHE A 43 -2.19 -3.80 -4.65
N MET A 44 -3.15 -3.11 -4.02
CA MET A 44 -3.89 -1.96 -4.57
C MET A 44 -4.83 -2.27 -5.73
N SER A 45 -5.09 -3.53 -6.07
CA SER A 45 -6.01 -3.90 -7.17
C SER A 45 -7.44 -3.37 -7.02
N LYS A 46 -7.84 -3.01 -5.79
CA LYS A 46 -9.13 -2.38 -5.47
C LYS A 46 -9.17 -0.88 -5.79
N TYR A 47 -8.04 -0.29 -6.17
CA TYR A 47 -7.88 1.12 -6.49
C TYR A 47 -7.55 1.29 -7.98
N PRO A 48 -8.03 2.36 -8.63
CA PRO A 48 -7.73 2.64 -10.03
C PRO A 48 -6.32 3.25 -10.19
N VAL A 49 -5.29 2.54 -9.74
CA VAL A 49 -3.89 2.97 -9.80
C VAL A 49 -3.06 1.91 -10.50
N HIS A 50 -2.33 2.32 -11.54
CA HIS A 50 -1.38 1.45 -12.23
C HIS A 50 -0.04 1.40 -11.49
N ILE A 51 0.67 0.28 -11.61
CA ILE A 51 1.95 0.05 -10.93
C ILE A 51 3.00 1.12 -11.28
N GLU A 52 2.96 1.65 -12.50
CA GLU A 52 3.86 2.74 -12.96
C GLU A 52 3.64 4.06 -12.21
N TYR A 53 2.45 4.26 -11.63
CA TYR A 53 2.07 5.49 -10.91
C TYR A 53 2.17 5.35 -9.40
N ILE A 54 2.74 4.25 -8.88
CA ILE A 54 2.89 4.02 -7.44
C ILE A 54 3.65 5.12 -6.72
N TYR A 55 4.58 5.80 -7.40
CA TYR A 55 5.30 6.94 -6.79
C TYR A 55 4.35 8.05 -6.33
N LEU A 56 3.17 8.19 -6.96
CA LEU A 56 2.12 9.13 -6.55
C LEU A 56 1.49 8.76 -5.20
N LEU A 57 1.58 7.50 -4.76
CA LEU A 57 1.03 7.08 -3.46
C LEU A 57 1.74 7.76 -2.28
N ARG A 58 2.91 8.38 -2.48
CA ARG A 58 3.56 9.20 -1.44
C ARG A 58 2.82 10.50 -1.16
N ASP A 59 2.11 11.02 -2.15
CA ASP A 59 1.32 12.24 -2.06
C ASP A 59 0.01 11.95 -1.31
N ASP A 60 -0.25 12.73 -0.27
CA ASP A 60 -1.41 12.57 0.60
C ASP A 60 -2.72 12.96 -0.10
N ILE A 61 -2.69 13.99 -0.96
CA ILE A 61 -3.84 14.40 -1.78
C ILE A 61 -4.22 13.27 -2.74
N PHE A 62 -3.24 12.66 -3.41
CA PHE A 62 -3.48 11.53 -4.32
C PHE A 62 -4.11 10.34 -3.60
N ARG A 63 -3.60 9.96 -2.42
CA ARG A 63 -4.25 8.93 -1.59
C ARG A 63 -5.67 9.32 -1.18
N GLY A 64 -5.89 10.59 -0.86
CA GLY A 64 -7.22 11.14 -0.58
C GLY A 64 -8.19 10.93 -1.76
N VAL A 65 -7.74 11.23 -2.98
CA VAL A 65 -8.52 11.01 -4.22
C VAL A 65 -8.86 9.53 -4.42
N LEU A 66 -7.89 8.63 -4.25
CA LEU A 66 -8.15 7.19 -4.36
C LEU A 66 -9.19 6.70 -3.35
N ARG A 67 -9.16 7.21 -2.11
CA ARG A 67 -10.17 6.89 -1.08
C ARG A 67 -11.55 7.43 -1.43
N MET A 68 -11.64 8.58 -2.10
CA MET A 68 -12.91 9.15 -2.57
C MET A 68 -13.53 8.33 -3.70
N ILE A 69 -12.71 7.90 -4.67
CA ILE A 69 -13.19 7.17 -5.86
C ILE A 69 -13.60 5.73 -5.52
N ARG A 70 -13.03 5.11 -4.49
CA ARG A 70 -13.41 3.76 -4.06
C ARG A 70 -14.83 3.68 -3.43
N LYS A 71 -15.43 4.81 -3.06
CA LYS A 71 -16.78 4.83 -2.48
C LYS A 71 -17.88 4.65 -3.52
#